data_AF-A0A7Y5CRG4-F1
#
_entry.id   AF-A0A7Y5CRG4-F1
#
_cell.length_a   1.000
_cell.length_b   1.000
_cell.length_c   1.000
_cell.angle_alpha   90.00
_cell.angle_beta   90.00
_cell.angle_gamma   90.00
#
_symmetry.space_group_name_H-M   'P 1'
#
loop_
_entity.id
_entity.type
_entity.pdbx_description
1 polymer ?
#
loop_
_entity_poly.entity_id
_entity_poly.type
_entity_poly.pdbx_seq_one_letter_code
_entity_poly.pdbx_strand_id
1 'polypeptide(L)'
;MGGNRLIIRLIDVAFIILFGFIGISGMRTEYLDLPSGSNPQKEPQEFQEVSVRLHAGRFELREGNRRSSFNNLTELEQALVRLQQAAPQRQRDLLVNLESGSSAIMQDLIDVIDICHRHNLAKNISYAIVQ
;
A
#
# COMPACT_ATOMS: atom_id res chain seq x y z
N MET A 1 21.49 -30.79 -49.80
CA MET A 1 22.13 -30.02 -48.71
C MET A 1 21.39 -28.70 -48.49
N GLY A 2 20.25 -28.72 -47.78
CA GLY A 2 19.40 -27.52 -47.58
C GLY A 2 18.55 -27.50 -46.29
N GLY A 3 18.38 -28.63 -45.61
CA GLY A 3 17.57 -28.73 -44.38
C GLY A 3 18.19 -28.03 -43.17
N ASN A 4 19.51 -28.12 -42.97
CA ASN A 4 20.14 -27.54 -41.78
C ASN A 4 20.09 -26.01 -41.75
N ARG A 5 20.03 -25.33 -42.91
CA ARG A 5 19.93 -23.86 -42.98
C ARG A 5 18.52 -23.35 -42.66
N LEU A 6 17.49 -24.17 -42.89
CA LEU A 6 16.11 -23.87 -42.51
C LEU A 6 15.89 -24.07 -41.00
N ILE A 7 16.42 -25.16 -40.43
CA ILE A 7 16.29 -25.44 -38.99
C ILE A 7 16.98 -24.35 -38.16
N ILE A 8 18.17 -23.89 -38.56
CA ILE A 8 18.88 -22.81 -37.85
C ILE A 8 18.08 -21.50 -37.90
N ARG A 9 17.45 -21.17 -39.03
CA ARG A 9 16.60 -19.97 -39.13
C ARG A 9 15.31 -20.08 -38.32
N LEU A 10 14.74 -21.27 -38.19
CA LEU A 10 13.53 -21.50 -37.39
C LEU A 10 13.83 -21.32 -35.90
N ILE A 11 14.96 -21.85 -35.44
CA ILE A 11 15.42 -21.74 -34.05
C ILE A 11 15.66 -20.27 -33.69
N ASP A 12 16.31 -19.51 -34.57
CA ASP A 12 16.60 -18.09 -34.35
C ASP A 12 15.32 -17.25 -34.25
N VAL A 13 14.34 -17.49 -35.14
CA VAL A 13 13.02 -16.84 -35.07
C VAL A 13 12.26 -17.23 -33.79
N ALA A 14 12.32 -18.50 -33.37
CA ALA A 14 11.69 -18.94 -32.14
C ALA A 14 12.32 -18.29 -30.90
N PHE A 15 13.64 -18.11 -30.88
CA PHE A 15 14.33 -17.42 -29.79
C PHE A 15 14.03 -15.92 -29.77
N ILE A 16 13.98 -15.24 -30.92
CA ILE A 16 13.60 -13.82 -31.00
C ILE A 16 12.18 -13.62 -30.47
N ILE A 17 11.24 -14.51 -30.83
CA ILE A 17 9.87 -14.45 -30.31
C ILE A 17 9.84 -14.70 -28.80
N LEU A 18 10.53 -15.75 -28.31
CA LEU A 18 10.57 -16.10 -26.90
C LEU A 18 11.16 -14.97 -26.03
N PHE A 19 12.31 -14.41 -26.43
CA PHE A 19 12.93 -13.29 -25.72
C PHE A 19 12.12 -11.99 -25.85
N GLY A 20 11.44 -11.78 -26.98
CA GLY A 20 10.48 -10.68 -27.15
C GLY A 20 9.33 -10.75 -26.15
N PHE A 21 8.75 -11.94 -25.94
CA PHE A 21 7.69 -12.14 -24.95
C PHE A 21 8.18 -11.96 -23.51
N ILE A 22 9.38 -12.44 -23.18
CA ILE A 22 9.98 -12.25 -21.84
C ILE A 22 10.24 -10.76 -21.56
N GLY A 23 10.68 -10.00 -22.57
CA GLY A 23 10.90 -8.55 -22.46
C GLY A 23 9.62 -7.74 -22.23
N ILE A 24 8.51 -8.13 -22.86
CA ILE A 24 7.21 -7.44 -22.70
C ILE A 24 6.52 -7.87 -21.40
N SER A 25 6.64 -9.15 -21.02
CA SER A 25 5.99 -9.70 -19.83
C SER A 25 6.59 -9.21 -18.50
N GLY A 26 7.69 -8.45 -18.54
CA GLY A 26 8.30 -7.78 -17.39
C GLY A 26 7.73 -6.41 -17.05
N MET A 27 6.76 -5.89 -17.82
CA MET A 27 6.05 -4.67 -17.43
C MET A 27 5.10 -4.96 -16.28
N ARG A 28 5.65 -4.67 -15.09
CA ARG A 28 4.98 -4.52 -13.80
C ARG A 28 3.55 -4.02 -13.97
N THR A 29 2.62 -4.82 -13.47
CA THR A 29 1.31 -4.35 -13.04
C THR A 29 1.51 -3.26 -11.99
N GLU A 30 1.57 -2.01 -12.42
CA GLU A 30 1.12 -0.90 -11.59
C GLU A 30 -0.35 -1.21 -11.29
N TYR A 31 -0.62 -1.59 -10.05
CA TYR A 31 -1.96 -1.85 -9.54
C TYR A 31 -2.74 -0.52 -9.54
N LEU A 32 -3.29 -0.15 -10.70
CA LEU A 32 -4.44 0.74 -10.77
C LEU A 32 -5.67 -0.09 -10.37
N ASP A 33 -6.00 -0.11 -9.09
CA ASP A 33 -7.29 -0.61 -8.62
C ASP A 33 -8.36 0.41 -9.03
N LEU A 34 -8.96 0.19 -10.20
CA LEU A 34 -10.28 0.71 -10.53
C LEU A 34 -11.35 -0.29 -10.08
N PRO A 35 -12.46 0.16 -9.49
CA PRO A 35 -13.47 -0.73 -8.93
C PRO A 35 -14.24 -1.36 -10.09
N SER A 36 -14.05 -2.66 -10.30
CA SER A 36 -14.94 -3.43 -11.16
C SER A 36 -15.06 -4.82 -10.57
N GLY A 37 -16.30 -5.15 -10.20
CA GLY A 37 -16.61 -6.34 -9.44
C GLY A 37 -16.13 -7.60 -10.13
N SER A 38 -15.28 -8.34 -9.44
CA SER A 38 -15.33 -9.79 -9.30
C SER A 38 -14.10 -10.22 -8.50
N ASN A 39 -14.38 -10.93 -7.41
CA ASN A 39 -13.43 -11.51 -6.48
C ASN A 39 -12.25 -12.21 -7.20
N PRO A 40 -11.01 -11.91 -6.79
CA PRO A 40 -10.08 -12.96 -6.45
C PRO A 40 -9.81 -12.86 -4.94
N GLN A 41 -10.15 -13.92 -4.22
CA GLN A 41 -9.67 -14.14 -2.85
C GLN A 41 -8.14 -14.11 -2.87
N LYS A 42 -7.56 -12.93 -2.64
CA LYS A 42 -6.21 -12.81 -2.09
C LYS A 42 -6.26 -13.51 -0.74
N GLU A 43 -5.33 -14.42 -0.49
CA GLU A 43 -5.06 -14.92 0.86
C GLU A 43 -5.06 -13.72 1.82
N PRO A 44 -5.75 -13.79 2.97
CA PRO A 44 -5.80 -12.66 3.89
C PRO A 44 -4.40 -12.41 4.41
N GLN A 45 -3.66 -11.49 3.78
CA GLN A 45 -2.57 -10.81 4.45
C GLN A 45 -3.17 -10.22 5.70
N GLU A 46 -2.82 -10.79 6.86
CA GLU A 46 -3.30 -10.30 8.14
C GLU A 46 -2.64 -8.95 8.39
N PHE A 47 -3.27 -7.88 7.93
CA PHE A 47 -2.84 -6.54 8.29
C PHE A 47 -3.27 -6.26 9.73
N GLN A 48 -2.35 -5.71 10.51
CA GLN A 48 -2.76 -5.03 11.73
C GLN A 48 -3.30 -3.66 11.34
N GLU A 49 -4.63 -3.55 11.27
CA GLU A 49 -5.28 -2.29 10.95
C GLU A 49 -5.32 -1.35 12.17
N VAL A 50 -4.93 -0.11 11.93
CA VAL A 50 -4.99 0.96 12.93
C VAL A 50 -5.58 2.20 12.27
N SER A 51 -6.61 2.79 12.87
CA SER A 51 -7.22 4.00 12.34
C SER A 51 -6.64 5.24 13.01
N VAL A 52 -6.23 6.22 12.21
CA VAL A 52 -5.88 7.57 12.67
C VAL A 52 -6.99 8.51 12.25
N ARG A 53 -7.74 9.04 13.21
CA ARG A 53 -8.73 10.08 12.99
C ARG A 53 -8.13 11.45 13.27
N LEU A 54 -8.26 12.35 12.31
CA LEU A 54 -7.76 13.72 12.40
C LEU A 54 -8.86 14.68 12.86
N HIS A 55 -8.51 15.55 13.80
CA HIS A 55 -9.32 16.65 14.30
C HIS A 55 -8.46 17.92 14.31
N ALA A 56 -9.06 19.11 14.34
CA ALA A 56 -8.31 20.37 14.42
C ALA A 56 -7.32 20.38 15.59
N GLY A 57 -6.02 20.21 15.30
CA GLY A 57 -4.94 20.19 16.29
C GLY A 57 -4.92 18.99 17.23
N ARG A 58 -5.65 17.90 16.94
CA ARG A 58 -5.65 16.67 17.75
C ARG A 58 -5.76 15.44 16.86
N PHE A 59 -4.97 14.42 17.20
CA PHE A 59 -4.94 13.14 16.50
C PHE A 59 -5.45 12.04 17.40
N GLU A 60 -6.20 11.12 16.84
CA GLU A 60 -6.71 9.98 17.56
C GLU A 60 -6.31 8.69 16.86
N LEU A 61 -5.66 7.80 17.60
CA LEU A 61 -5.23 6.49 17.12
C LEU A 61 -6.11 5.41 17.73
N ARG A 62 -6.71 4.56 16.89
CA ARG A 62 -7.58 3.45 17.29
C ARG A 62 -6.94 2.14 16.86
N GLU A 63 -6.58 1.31 17.84
CA GLU A 63 -6.04 -0.03 17.67
C GLU A 63 -7.03 -1.02 18.28
N GLY A 64 -7.92 -1.59 17.47
CA GLY A 64 -9.03 -2.42 17.96
C GLY A 64 -9.90 -1.66 18.98
N ASN A 65 -9.92 -2.12 20.23
CA ASN A 65 -10.67 -1.48 21.32
C ASN A 65 -9.89 -0.37 22.05
N ARG A 66 -8.60 -0.17 21.75
CA ARG A 66 -7.78 0.86 22.37
C ARG A 66 -7.88 2.16 21.59
N ARG A 67 -8.08 3.26 22.31
CA ARG A 67 -8.15 4.61 21.77
C ARG A 67 -7.10 5.47 22.48
N SER A 68 -6.16 6.01 21.71
CA SER A 68 -5.15 6.95 22.19
C SER A 68 -5.37 8.29 21.53
N SER A 69 -5.10 9.37 22.24
CA SER A 69 -5.20 10.73 21.70
C SER A 69 -3.87 11.45 21.87
N PHE A 70 -3.50 12.19 20.84
CA PHE A 70 -2.25 12.94 20.77
C PHE A 70 -2.57 14.39 20.40
N ASN A 71 -1.90 15.32 21.06
CA ASN A 71 -2.11 16.75 20.83
C ASN A 71 -1.07 17.34 19.87
N ASN A 72 -0.07 16.55 19.47
CA ASN A 72 0.93 16.95 18.51
C ASN A 72 1.29 15.79 17.57
N LEU A 73 1.84 16.18 16.43
CA LEU A 73 2.19 15.26 15.35
C LEU A 73 3.37 14.35 15.71
N THR A 74 4.32 14.85 16.52
CA THR A 74 5.51 14.10 16.96
C THR A 74 5.15 12.91 17.84
N GLU A 75 4.20 13.07 18.77
CA GLU A 75 3.71 11.98 19.62
C GLU A 75 2.99 10.91 18.79
N LEU A 76 2.19 11.34 17.80
CA LEU A 76 1.55 10.42 16.86
C LEU A 76 2.59 9.64 16.04
N GLU A 77 3.59 10.32 15.50
CA GLU A 77 4.68 9.68 14.75
C GLU A 77 5.41 8.64 15.60
N GLN A 78 5.77 8.99 16.84
CA GLN A 78 6.40 8.03 17.76
C GLN A 78 5.51 6.83 18.06
N ALA A 79 4.19 7.02 18.21
CA ALA A 79 3.26 5.93 18.43
C ALA A 79 3.15 5.00 17.21
N LEU A 80 3.06 5.56 16.00
CA LEU A 80 2.98 4.79 14.75
C LEU A 80 4.28 4.00 14.50
N VAL A 81 5.44 4.59 14.73
CA VAL A 81 6.73 3.90 14.61
C VAL A 81 6.84 2.76 15.63
N ARG A 82 6.40 2.96 16.87
CA ARG A 82 6.37 1.88 17.88
C ARG A 82 5.46 0.72 17.47
N LEU A 83 4.30 1.03 16.89
CA LEU A 83 3.39 0.00 16.36
C LEU A 83 4.03 -0.76 15.20
N GLN A 84 4.69 -0.05 14.28
CA GLN A 84 5.41 -0.68 13.18
C GLN A 84 6.54 -1.58 13.67
N GLN A 85 7.30 -1.17 14.68
CA GLN A 85 8.38 -1.98 15.27
C GLN A 85 7.84 -3.20 16.03
N ALA A 86 6.62 -3.14 16.56
CA ALA A 86 5.94 -4.27 17.20
C ALA A 86 5.30 -5.24 16.18
N ALA A 87 4.98 -4.76 14.97
CA ALA A 87 4.36 -5.52 13.90
C ALA A 87 5.17 -6.73 13.37
N PRO A 88 6.51 -6.66 13.15
CA PRO A 88 7.29 -7.81 12.69
C PRO A 88 7.35 -8.95 13.71
N GLN A 89 7.15 -8.68 15.00
CA GLN A 89 7.01 -9.75 16.01
C GLN A 89 5.71 -10.55 15.83
N ARG A 90 4.73 -10.01 15.09
CA ARG A 90 3.43 -10.63 14.84
C ARG A 90 3.27 -11.18 13.42
N GLN A 91 4.28 -11.07 12.55
CA GLN A 91 4.19 -11.41 11.11
C GLN A 91 3.04 -10.67 10.38
N ARG A 92 2.64 -9.50 10.87
CA ARG A 92 1.56 -8.70 10.28
C ARG A 92 2.12 -7.37 9.82
N ASP A 93 1.76 -6.94 8.62
CA ASP A 93 2.06 -5.59 8.15
C ASP A 93 1.08 -4.59 8.79
N LEU A 94 1.58 -3.41 9.17
CA LEU A 94 0.74 -2.36 9.75
C LEU A 94 0.05 -1.57 8.64
N LEU A 95 -1.29 -1.56 8.62
CA LEU A 95 -2.09 -0.74 7.73
C LEU A 95 -2.70 0.43 8.51
N VAL A 96 -2.35 1.65 8.12
CA VAL A 96 -2.85 2.88 8.75
C VAL A 96 -4.03 3.42 7.95
N ASN A 97 -5.23 3.34 8.51
CA ASN A 97 -6.45 3.93 7.95
C ASN A 97 -6.57 5.39 8.40
N LEU A 98 -6.39 6.34 7.48
CA LEU A 98 -6.53 7.77 7.75
C LEU A 98 -7.99 8.18 7.55
N GLU A 99 -8.59 8.70 8.62
CA GLU A 99 -9.95 9.22 8.65
C GLU A 99 -9.94 10.72 8.88
N SER A 100 -10.36 11.50 7.88
CA SER A 100 -10.55 12.94 8.06
C SER A 100 -11.83 13.20 8.85
N GLY A 101 -11.71 13.75 10.05
CA GLY A 101 -12.87 14.30 10.76
C GLY A 101 -13.42 15.54 10.04
N SER A 102 -14.67 15.91 10.32
CA SER A 102 -15.32 17.10 9.76
C SER A 102 -14.66 18.43 10.14
N SER A 103 -13.77 18.41 11.14
CA SER A 103 -12.97 19.55 11.61
C SER A 103 -11.49 19.43 11.27
N ALA A 104 -11.07 18.40 10.53
CA ALA A 104 -9.67 18.21 10.19
C ALA A 104 -9.20 19.30 9.21
N ILE A 105 -7.99 19.80 9.44
CA ILE A 105 -7.33 20.72 8.50
C ILE A 105 -6.59 19.86 7.47
N MET A 106 -6.69 20.22 6.18
CA MET A 106 -6.03 19.46 5.10
C MET A 106 -4.51 19.31 5.33
N GLN A 107 -3.88 20.33 5.93
CA GLN A 107 -2.47 20.29 6.31
C GLN A 107 -2.16 19.14 7.26
N ASP A 108 -3.00 18.90 8.27
CA ASP A 108 -2.81 17.80 9.24
C ASP A 108 -2.84 16.45 8.54
N LEU A 109 -3.68 16.28 7.50
CA LEU A 109 -3.75 15.06 6.71
C LEU A 109 -2.47 14.87 5.88
N ILE A 110 -1.97 15.94 5.24
CA ILE A 110 -0.72 15.91 4.47
C ILE A 110 0.45 15.53 5.39
N ASP A 111 0.55 16.16 6.56
CA ASP A 111 1.65 15.90 7.49
C ASP A 111 1.63 14.44 8.00
N VAL A 112 0.45 13.87 8.24
CA VAL A 112 0.31 12.44 8.62
C VAL A 112 0.63 11.51 7.44
N ILE A 113 0.25 11.87 6.21
CA ILE A 113 0.63 11.12 5.01
C ILE A 113 2.15 11.11 4.84
N ASP A 114 2.81 12.23 5.09
CA ASP A 114 4.26 12.36 5.02
C ASP A 114 4.97 11.51 6.07
N ILE A 115 4.43 11.43 7.30
CA ILE A 115 4.92 10.49 8.32
C ILE A 115 4.84 9.06 7.79
N CYS A 116 3.67 8.65 7.30
CA CYS A 116 3.48 7.29 6.79
C CYS A 116 4.42 6.98 5.62
N HIS A 117 4.66 7.93 4.72
CA HIS A 117 5.57 7.75 3.60
C HIS A 117 7.04 7.62 4.07
N ARG A 118 7.49 8.49 4.98
CA ARG A 118 8.85 8.51 5.51
C ARG A 118 9.24 7.19 6.20
N HIS A 119 8.27 6.55 6.85
CA HIS A 119 8.47 5.30 7.58
C HIS A 119 8.03 4.06 6.80
N ASN A 120 7.69 4.18 5.51
CA ASN A 120 7.18 3.08 4.67
C ASN A 120 5.97 2.34 5.29
N LEU A 121 5.06 3.09 5.94
CA LEU A 121 3.82 2.55 6.46
C LEU A 121 2.80 2.41 5.34
N ALA A 122 2.15 1.24 5.24
CA ALA A 122 1.00 1.07 4.38
C ALA A 122 -0.12 1.99 4.90
N LYS A 123 -0.73 2.76 3.99
CA LYS A 123 -1.76 3.74 4.33
C LYS A 123 -2.97 3.58 3.42
N ASN A 124 -4.14 3.75 4.00
CA ASN A 124 -5.40 3.83 3.28
C ASN A 124 -6.10 5.12 3.68
N ILE A 125 -6.46 5.95 2.71
CA ILE A 125 -7.09 7.24 2.97
C ILE A 125 -8.59 7.05 2.78
N SER A 126 -9.33 7.00 3.87
CA SER A 126 -10.78 6.96 3.83
C SER A 126 -11.30 8.40 3.87
N TYR A 127 -11.63 8.91 2.69
CA TYR A 127 -12.46 10.10 2.61
C TYR A 127 -13.86 9.69 3.03
N ALA A 128 -14.24 9.99 4.27
CA ALA A 128 -15.65 10.09 4.59
C ALA A 128 -16.20 11.20 3.68
N ILE A 129 -16.84 10.82 2.57
CA ILE A 129 -17.62 11.72 1.75
C ILE A 129 -18.75 12.15 2.68
N VAL A 130 -18.57 13.31 3.30
CA VAL A 130 -19.60 13.95 4.14
C VAL A 130 -20.75 14.26 3.19
N GLN A 131 -21.84 13.48 3.32
CA GLN A 131 -23.17 13.89 2.85
C GLN A 131 -23.77 14.86 3.85
#